data_AF-A0A4Y2P2H0-F1
#
_entry.id   AF-A0A4Y2P2H0-F1
#
_cell.length_a   1.000
_cell.length_b   1.000
_cell.length_c   1.000
_cell.angle_alpha   90.00
_cell.angle_beta   90.00
_cell.angle_gamma   90.00
#
_symmetry.space_group_name_H-M   'P 1'
#
loop_
_entity.id
_entity.type
_entity.pdbx_description
1 polymer ?
#
loop_
_entity_poly.entity_id
_entity_poly.type
_entity_poly.pdbx_seq_one_letter_code
_entity_poly.pdbx_strand_id
1 'polypeptide(L)'
;MDPTCQQGTVQSGGASVMVWGLCSWGEMGPLIRLETALTGDRYVTNLYDHLHTFMSIVHSDGFGKFQQDNATPHTSRFATEWLQEYISDIRHFYRPF
;
A
#
# COMPACT_ATOMS: atom_id res chain seq x y z
N MET A 1 -5.68 40.52 -5.22
CA MET A 1 -5.32 39.61 -4.13
C MET A 1 -3.91 39.97 -3.69
N ASP A 2 -3.74 40.40 -2.45
CA ASP A 2 -2.43 40.74 -1.88
C ASP A 2 -1.81 39.45 -1.28
N PRO A 3 -0.66 38.97 -1.77
CA PRO A 3 -0.03 37.75 -1.26
C PRO A 3 0.48 37.87 0.18
N THR A 4 0.50 39.07 0.78
CA THR A 4 0.98 39.31 2.14
C THR A 4 -0.05 39.00 3.23
N CYS A 5 -1.32 38.78 2.88
CA CYS A 5 -2.38 38.40 3.81
C CYS A 5 -2.91 37.01 3.46
N GLN A 6 -2.25 35.97 3.99
CA GLN A 6 -2.69 34.58 3.85
C GLN A 6 -3.08 34.01 5.22
N GLN A 7 -4.26 33.40 5.29
CA GLN A 7 -4.65 32.58 6.43
C GLN A 7 -4.13 31.16 6.19
N GLY A 8 -3.51 30.54 7.21
CA GLY A 8 -2.97 29.19 7.08
C GLY A 8 -4.06 28.20 6.66
N THR A 9 -3.84 27.48 5.57
CA THR A 9 -4.71 26.38 5.11
C THR A 9 -3.98 25.04 5.26
N VAL A 10 -4.72 24.01 5.70
CA VAL A 10 -4.20 22.64 5.82
C VAL A 10 -3.96 22.02 4.44
N GLN A 11 -4.71 22.46 3.43
CA GLN A 11 -4.54 22.05 2.04
C GLN A 11 -4.48 23.28 1.14
N SER A 12 -3.34 23.46 0.47
CA SER A 12 -3.27 24.42 -0.64
C SER A 12 -4.10 23.89 -1.81
N GLY A 13 -4.75 24.76 -2.57
CA GLY A 13 -5.51 24.37 -3.79
C GLY A 13 -4.66 23.80 -4.94
N GLY A 14 -3.43 23.35 -4.68
CA GLY A 14 -2.57 22.67 -5.64
C GLY A 14 -2.93 21.18 -5.81
N ALA A 15 -2.33 20.55 -6.81
CA ALA A 15 -2.51 19.12 -7.06
C ALA A 15 -1.72 18.25 -6.07
N SER A 16 -2.26 17.08 -5.74
CA SER A 16 -1.58 16.04 -4.96
C SER A 16 -1.36 14.78 -5.79
N VAL A 17 -0.31 14.02 -5.46
CA VAL A 17 -0.04 12.70 -6.07
C VAL A 17 -0.21 11.62 -5.01
N MET A 18 -0.98 10.58 -5.34
CA MET A 18 -1.09 9.38 -4.51
C MET A 18 -0.08 8.35 -5.01
N VAL A 19 0.62 7.68 -4.09
CA VAL A 19 1.58 6.63 -4.41
C VAL A 19 1.31 5.39 -3.56
N TRP A 20 1.59 4.23 -4.12
CA TRP A 20 1.62 2.96 -3.42
C TRP A 20 3.05 2.42 -3.43
N GLY A 21 3.51 1.81 -2.35
CA GLY A 21 4.82 1.17 -2.37
C GLY A 21 5.07 0.22 -1.24
N LEU A 22 6.17 -0.51 -1.36
CA LEU A 22 6.63 -1.52 -0.41
C LEU A 22 7.96 -1.08 0.19
N CYS A 23 8.18 -1.38 1.47
CA CYS A 23 9.46 -1.16 2.11
C CYS A 23 9.76 -2.28 3.11
N SER A 24 11.04 -2.54 3.30
CA SER A 24 11.56 -3.43 4.32
C SER A 24 12.68 -2.72 5.09
N TRP A 25 13.26 -3.38 6.07
CA TRP A 25 14.43 -2.84 6.80
C TRP A 25 15.64 -2.64 5.89
N GLY A 26 15.89 -3.56 4.95
CA GLY A 26 17.10 -3.59 4.14
C GLY A 26 16.93 -3.09 2.70
N GLU A 27 15.72 -3.18 2.16
CA GLU A 27 15.44 -2.87 0.75
C GLU A 27 14.18 -2.01 0.60
N MET A 28 14.23 -1.09 -0.36
CA MET A 28 13.09 -0.30 -0.80
C MET A 28 12.43 -1.00 -1.99
N GLY A 29 11.14 -1.26 -1.87
CA GLY A 29 10.34 -1.82 -2.94
C GLY A 29 9.89 -0.75 -3.95
N PRO A 30 9.08 -1.14 -4.94
CA PRO A 30 8.60 -0.21 -5.95
C PRO A 30 7.73 0.89 -5.32
N LEU A 31 7.85 2.12 -5.87
CA LEU A 31 6.98 3.24 -5.57
C LEU A 31 6.19 3.60 -6.82
N ILE A 32 4.88 3.39 -6.79
CA ILE A 32 4.00 3.40 -7.94
C ILE A 32 3.03 4.55 -7.81
N ARG A 33 3.01 5.43 -8.81
CA ARG A 33 2.05 6.53 -8.89
C ARG A 33 0.66 5.98 -9.18
N LEU A 34 -0.29 6.32 -8.31
CA LEU A 34 -1.71 6.03 -8.52
C LEU A 34 -2.37 7.25 -9.15
N GLU A 35 -2.93 7.06 -10.35
CA GLU A 35 -3.61 8.15 -11.07
C GLU A 35 -4.99 8.48 -10.49
N THR A 36 -5.61 7.51 -9.84
CA THR A 36 -6.93 7.62 -9.21
C THR A 36 -6.92 6.88 -7.88
N ALA A 37 -7.98 7.07 -7.08
CA ALA A 37 -8.12 6.40 -5.79
C ALA A 37 -7.93 4.88 -5.91
N LEU A 38 -7.27 4.31 -4.91
CA LEU A 38 -7.05 2.86 -4.84
C LEU A 38 -8.39 2.15 -4.56
N THR A 39 -8.73 1.17 -5.40
CA THR A 39 -9.88 0.28 -5.21
C THR A 39 -9.39 -1.11 -4.81
N GLY A 40 -10.27 -1.96 -4.30
CA GLY A 40 -9.89 -3.30 -3.83
C GLY A 40 -9.30 -4.18 -4.94
N ASP A 41 -9.86 -4.13 -6.14
CA ASP A 41 -9.37 -4.84 -7.32
C ASP A 41 -7.97 -4.34 -7.75
N ARG A 42 -7.78 -3.02 -7.83
CA ARG A 42 -6.48 -2.43 -8.18
C ARG A 42 -5.43 -2.69 -7.11
N TYR A 43 -5.84 -2.75 -5.85
CA TYR A 43 -4.96 -3.14 -4.77
C TYR A 43 -4.44 -4.58 -4.97
N VAL A 44 -5.33 -5.53 -5.28
CA VAL A 44 -4.94 -6.91 -5.59
C VAL A 44 -4.01 -6.98 -6.80
N THR A 45 -4.27 -6.21 -7.86
CA THR A 45 -3.36 -6.12 -9.01
C THR A 45 -1.96 -5.64 -8.59
N ASN A 46 -1.86 -4.58 -7.79
CA ASN A 46 -0.58 -4.08 -7.31
C ASN A 46 0.15 -5.12 -6.44
N LEU A 47 -0.58 -5.85 -5.59
CA LEU A 47 0.00 -6.93 -4.80
C LEU A 47 0.56 -8.04 -5.69
N TYR A 48 -0.23 -8.50 -6.66
CA TYR A 48 0.18 -9.55 -7.58
C TYR A 48 1.43 -9.17 -8.39
N ASP A 49 1.44 -7.96 -8.96
CA ASP A 49 2.50 -7.50 -9.85
C ASP A 49 3.82 -7.20 -9.13
N HIS A 50 3.77 -6.86 -7.84
CA HIS A 50 4.93 -6.27 -7.15
C HIS A 50 5.29 -6.93 -5.83
N LEU A 51 4.34 -7.44 -5.05
CA LEU A 51 4.63 -7.99 -3.73
C LEU A 51 5.38 -9.30 -3.83
N HIS A 52 5.03 -10.19 -4.77
CA HIS A 52 5.70 -11.48 -4.91
C HIS A 52 7.19 -11.32 -5.24
N THR A 53 7.51 -10.50 -6.24
CA THR A 53 8.89 -10.19 -6.63
C THR A 53 9.66 -9.50 -5.50
N PHE A 54 9.01 -8.62 -4.74
CA PHE A 54 9.67 -7.97 -3.61
C PHE A 54 9.98 -8.96 -2.49
N MET A 55 9.01 -9.81 -2.13
CA MET A 55 9.17 -10.81 -1.07
C MET A 55 10.26 -11.84 -1.38
N SER A 56 10.42 -12.25 -2.65
CA SER A 56 11.50 -13.18 -3.02
C SER A 56 12.90 -12.58 -2.87
N ILE A 57 13.03 -11.25 -2.97
CA ILE A 57 14.28 -10.52 -2.74
C ILE A 57 14.54 -10.36 -1.24
N VAL A 58 13.53 -9.95 -0.47
CA VAL A 58 13.71 -9.56 0.94
C VAL A 58 13.58 -10.71 1.94
N HIS A 59 12.87 -11.78 1.58
CA HIS A 59 12.49 -12.86 2.48
C HIS A 59 12.68 -14.23 1.82
N SER A 60 13.91 -14.50 1.40
CA SER A 60 14.30 -15.80 0.80
C SER A 60 14.17 -17.00 1.76
N ASP A 61 13.99 -16.73 3.06
CA ASP A 61 13.80 -17.75 4.11
C ASP A 61 12.33 -18.17 4.29
N GLY A 62 11.39 -17.51 3.60
CA GLY A 62 9.96 -17.80 3.66
C GLY A 62 9.26 -17.31 4.94
N PHE A 63 9.94 -16.62 5.85
CA PHE A 63 9.36 -16.16 7.13
C PHE A 63 8.96 -14.68 7.14
N GLY A 64 8.88 -14.07 5.96
CA GLY A 64 8.47 -12.67 5.83
C GLY A 64 7.11 -12.37 6.44
N LYS A 65 6.91 -11.12 6.85
CA LYS A 65 5.62 -10.63 7.35
C LYS A 65 5.18 -9.46 6.49
N PHE A 66 3.96 -9.55 5.98
CA PHE A 66 3.36 -8.46 5.24
C PHE A 66 2.49 -7.61 6.18
N GLN A 67 2.72 -6.30 6.20
CA GLN A 67 1.97 -5.35 7.02
C GLN A 67 1.32 -4.28 6.14
N GLN A 68 0.04 -4.03 6.38
CA GLN A 68 -0.78 -2.98 5.75
C GLN A 68 -1.67 -2.32 6.81
N ASP A 69 -2.29 -1.19 6.48
CA ASP A 69 -3.36 -0.61 7.28
C ASP A 69 -4.73 -1.25 6.96
N ASN A 70 -5.79 -0.80 7.64
CA ASN A 70 -7.15 -1.32 7.45
C ASN A 70 -8.01 -0.47 6.47
N ALA A 71 -7.40 0.25 5.54
CA ALA A 71 -8.18 1.01 4.56
C ALA A 71 -9.16 0.10 3.80
N THR A 72 -10.30 0.65 3.38
CA THR A 72 -11.37 -0.12 2.69
C THR A 72 -10.87 -0.96 1.51
N PRO A 73 -9.93 -0.50 0.66
CA PRO A 73 -9.37 -1.34 -0.40
C PRO A 73 -8.62 -2.58 0.13
N HIS A 74 -7.90 -2.43 1.24
CA HIS A 74 -7.08 -3.47 1.86
C HIS A 74 -7.89 -4.52 2.63
N THR A 75 -9.09 -4.15 3.08
CA THR A 75 -10.06 -5.02 3.76
C THR A 75 -11.19 -5.51 2.84
N SER A 76 -11.11 -5.19 1.55
CA SER A 76 -12.09 -5.64 0.57
C SER A 76 -12.07 -7.16 0.41
N ARG A 77 -13.21 -7.77 0.04
CA ARG A 77 -13.31 -9.22 -0.15
C ARG A 77 -12.22 -9.77 -1.08
N PHE A 78 -12.00 -9.10 -2.22
CA PHE A 78 -10.97 -9.46 -3.19
C PHE A 78 -9.57 -9.47 -2.56
N ALA A 79 -9.23 -8.44 -1.77
CA ALA A 79 -7.93 -8.35 -1.10
C ALA A 79 -7.77 -9.44 -0.04
N THR A 80 -8.79 -9.68 0.77
CA THR A 80 -8.73 -10.69 1.84
C THR A 80 -8.64 -12.11 1.30
N GLU A 81 -9.37 -12.42 0.23
CA GLU A 81 -9.32 -13.74 -0.43
C GLU A 81 -7.96 -13.96 -1.09
N TRP A 82 -7.44 -12.97 -1.83
CA TRP A 82 -6.12 -13.05 -2.47
C TRP A 82 -4.99 -13.25 -1.45
N LEU A 83 -5.02 -12.50 -0.34
CA LEU A 83 -4.02 -12.64 0.73
C LEU A 83 -4.08 -14.01 1.41
N GLN A 84 -5.28 -14.57 1.61
CA GLN A 84 -5.43 -15.91 2.20
C GLN A 84 -4.90 -17.01 1.27
N GLU A 85 -5.18 -16.91 -0.03
CA GLU A 85 -4.76 -17.91 -1.01
C GLU A 85 -3.25 -17.83 -1.30
N TYR A 86 -2.72 -16.62 -1.46
CA TYR A 86 -1.37 -16.41 -1.98
C TYR A 86 -0.29 -16.24 -0.90
N ILE A 87 -0.68 -15.82 0.31
CA ILE A 87 0.23 -15.43 1.40
C ILE A 87 -0.03 -16.33 2.65
N SER A 88 -0.55 -17.55 2.45
CA SER A 88 -0.86 -18.50 3.54
C SER A 88 0.35 -18.91 4.40
N ASP A 89 1.57 -18.89 3.85
CA ASP A 89 2.82 -19.15 4.58
C ASP A 89 3.30 -17.95 5.42
N ILE A 90 2.74 -16.76 5.21
CA ILE A 90 3.16 -15.52 5.86
C ILE A 90 2.10 -15.14 6.90
N ARG A 91 2.53 -15.07 8.17
CA ARG A 91 1.63 -14.79 9.29
C ARG A 91 1.05 -13.38 9.19
N HIS A 92 -0.22 -13.29 8.82
CA HIS A 92 -0.98 -12.05 8.76
C HIS A 92 -1.44 -11.59 10.15
N PHE A 93 -1.38 -10.29 10.41
CA PHE A 93 -1.98 -9.69 11.60
C PHE A 93 -2.89 -8.54 11.20
N TYR A 94 -4.18 -8.67 11.49
CA TYR A 94 -5.13 -7.56 11.47
C TYR A 94 -5.04 -6.84 12.82
N ARG A 95 -4.82 -5.52 12.83
CA ARG A 95 -5.13 -4.74 14.03
C ARG A 95 -6.64 -4.53 14.07
N PRO A 96 -7.35 -4.86 15.17
CA PRO A 96 -8.66 -4.28 15.38
C PRO A 96 -8.48 -2.80 15.71
N PHE A 97 -9.23 -1.94 15.04
CA PHE A 97 -9.54 -0.59 15.55
C PHE A 97 -10.97 -0.60 16.05
#